data_AF-A0A7Y2ZEL3-F1
#
_entry.id   AF-A0A7Y2ZEL3-F1
#
_cell.length_a   1.000
_cell.length_b   1.000
_cell.length_c   1.000
_cell.angle_alpha   90.00
_cell.angle_beta   90.00
_cell.angle_gamma   90.00
#
_symmetry.space_group_name_H-M   'P 1'
#
loop_
_entity.id
_entity.type
_entity.pdbx_description
1 polymer ?
#
loop_
_entity_poly.entity_id
_entity_poly.type
_entity_poly.pdbx_seq_one_letter_code
_entity_poly.pdbx_strand_id
1 'polypeptide(L)'
;MRLPVLRPPSVDPLARLRSITPPRSIARALSVATLAASLGVAACSTDLLGPDFVDDLDQLRSCADVFFFAIDDADRVMLTFSVAGPVAEAQAAGETTTTPFDLPDPDVTLIVEQGSRVSDAACDDVIENGGPVVDRTWSAIAGSATLTIRPGEGMVNNRADLELRDVVVRDGDGNVRTLARLDWIDVSVGWFPG
;
A
#
# COMPACT_ATOMS: atom_id res chain seq x y z
N MET A 1 -36.98 -36.42 7.19
CA MET A 1 -36.91 -35.87 5.82
C MET A 1 -35.42 -35.84 5.44
N ARG A 2 -34.96 -36.71 4.53
CA ARG A 2 -33.53 -36.81 4.14
C ARG A 2 -33.30 -35.99 2.87
N LEU A 3 -32.40 -35.01 2.93
CA LEU A 3 -32.00 -34.20 1.78
C LEU A 3 -31.03 -34.98 0.87
N PRO A 4 -31.14 -34.86 -0.47
CA PRO A 4 -30.23 -35.52 -1.40
C PRO A 4 -28.86 -34.83 -1.44
N VAL A 5 -27.81 -35.63 -1.37
CA VAL A 5 -26.42 -35.20 -1.54
C VAL A 5 -26.13 -35.08 -3.04
N LEU A 6 -25.92 -33.85 -3.52
CA LEU A 6 -25.47 -33.58 -4.88
C LEU A 6 -23.95 -33.79 -4.97
N ARG A 7 -23.53 -34.70 -5.86
CA ARG A 7 -22.11 -34.89 -6.20
C ARG A 7 -21.66 -33.82 -7.22
N PRO A 8 -20.47 -33.21 -7.05
CA PRO A 8 -19.91 -32.31 -8.05
C PRO A 8 -19.38 -33.07 -9.29
N PRO A 9 -19.36 -32.43 -10.47
CA PRO A 9 -18.85 -33.01 -11.71
C PRO A 9 -17.33 -33.15 -11.68
N SER A 10 -16.84 -34.28 -12.22
CA SER A 10 -15.43 -34.57 -12.42
C SER A 10 -14.84 -33.70 -13.53
N VAL A 11 -13.76 -32.97 -13.23
CA VAL A 11 -13.00 -32.22 -14.24
C VAL A 11 -11.82 -33.07 -14.69
N ASP A 12 -11.73 -33.31 -16.00
CA ASP A 12 -10.75 -34.15 -16.68
C ASP A 12 -9.45 -33.34 -16.94
N PRO A 13 -8.27 -33.69 -16.37
CA PRO A 13 -7.11 -32.83 -16.39
C PRO A 13 -6.07 -33.28 -17.44
N LEU A 14 -6.45 -33.53 -18.70
CA LEU A 14 -5.46 -33.89 -19.73
C LEU A 14 -5.85 -33.35 -21.12
N ALA A 15 -5.51 -32.09 -21.39
CA ALA A 15 -5.50 -31.59 -22.76
C ALA A 15 -4.39 -30.54 -23.01
N ARG A 16 -3.39 -31.00 -23.78
CA ARG A 16 -2.58 -30.24 -24.75
C ARG A 16 -1.32 -29.54 -24.24
N LEU A 17 -0.27 -30.36 -24.11
CA LEU A 17 1.10 -29.97 -24.51
C LEU A 17 1.13 -29.71 -26.02
N ARG A 18 1.49 -28.49 -26.44
CA ARG A 18 1.99 -28.21 -27.79
C ARG A 18 3.32 -27.48 -27.68
N SER A 19 4.37 -28.23 -28.01
CA SER A 19 5.73 -27.77 -28.31
C SER A 19 5.73 -26.89 -29.58
N ILE A 20 6.30 -25.69 -29.50
CA ILE A 20 6.71 -24.92 -30.67
C ILE A 20 8.18 -24.53 -30.50
N THR A 21 9.01 -25.18 -31.31
CA THR A 21 10.45 -24.97 -31.49
C THR A 21 10.71 -23.72 -32.35
N PRO A 22 11.79 -22.95 -32.13
CA PRO A 22 12.01 -21.64 -32.75
C PRO A 22 12.73 -21.72 -34.11
N PRO A 23 12.63 -20.70 -34.99
CA PRO A 23 13.54 -20.54 -36.10
C PRO A 23 14.61 -19.46 -35.85
N ARG A 24 15.85 -19.95 -35.82
CA ARG A 24 17.07 -19.48 -36.52
C ARG A 24 17.46 -17.99 -36.47
N SER A 25 18.61 -17.82 -35.84
CA SER A 25 19.61 -16.75 -35.95
C SER A 25 19.84 -16.23 -37.37
N ILE A 26 19.91 -14.90 -37.50
CA ILE A 26 20.70 -14.22 -38.52
C ILE A 26 21.72 -13.37 -37.78
N ALA A 27 22.97 -13.84 -37.80
CA ALA A 27 24.13 -13.07 -37.40
C ALA A 27 24.36 -11.94 -38.42
N ARG A 28 24.43 -10.70 -37.94
CA ARG A 28 25.04 -9.59 -38.68
C ARG A 28 26.19 -9.02 -37.87
N ALA A 29 27.30 -8.91 -38.58
CA ALA A 29 28.60 -8.54 -38.10
C ALA A 29 28.80 -7.02 -38.07
N LEU A 30 29.70 -6.60 -37.17
CA LEU A 30 30.56 -5.40 -37.19
C LEU A 30 29.89 -4.01 -37.28
N SER A 31 30.05 -3.23 -36.22
CA SER A 31 31.04 -2.13 -36.22
C SER A 31 31.31 -1.68 -34.78
N VAL A 32 32.55 -1.87 -34.34
CA VAL A 32 33.09 -1.38 -33.08
C VAL A 32 33.53 0.05 -33.31
N ALA A 33 32.73 1.01 -32.86
CA ALA A 33 33.15 2.39 -32.67
C ALA A 33 33.25 2.64 -31.16
N THR A 34 34.46 2.51 -30.63
CA THR A 34 34.78 2.79 -29.22
C THR A 34 34.80 4.30 -29.02
N LEU A 35 33.62 4.89 -28.79
CA LEU A 35 33.52 6.20 -28.18
C LEU A 35 33.58 6.00 -26.66
N ALA A 36 34.72 6.36 -26.07
CA ALA A 36 34.83 6.54 -24.63
C ALA A 36 34.02 7.78 -24.23
N ALA A 37 32.71 7.62 -24.15
CA ALA A 37 31.84 8.58 -23.49
C ALA A 37 32.07 8.40 -21.99
N SER A 38 32.71 9.39 -21.38
CA SER A 38 32.76 9.56 -19.93
C SER A 38 31.32 9.68 -19.44
N LEU A 39 30.71 8.56 -19.07
CA LEU A 39 29.47 8.55 -18.30
C LEU A 39 29.83 9.15 -16.94
N GLY A 40 29.66 10.47 -16.84
CA GLY A 40 29.37 11.10 -15.57
C GLY A 40 28.09 10.46 -15.10
N VAL A 41 28.20 9.44 -14.24
CA VAL A 41 27.09 8.92 -13.46
C VAL A 41 26.74 10.06 -12.52
N ALA A 42 25.97 11.03 -13.01
CA ALA A 42 25.12 11.81 -12.14
C ALA A 42 24.28 10.75 -11.45
N ALA A 43 24.61 10.47 -10.19
CA ALA A 43 23.73 9.76 -9.31
C ALA A 43 22.49 10.65 -9.20
N CYS A 44 21.58 10.52 -10.17
CA CYS A 44 20.25 11.03 -10.09
C CYS A 44 19.66 10.29 -8.90
N SER A 45 19.79 10.87 -7.71
CA SER A 45 18.95 10.56 -6.56
C SER A 45 17.55 10.69 -7.09
N THR A 46 16.96 9.56 -7.47
CA THR A 46 15.65 9.50 -8.07
C THR A 46 14.74 9.78 -6.92
N ASP A 47 14.35 11.04 -6.82
CA ASP A 47 13.36 11.49 -5.87
C ASP A 47 12.06 10.79 -6.28
N LEU A 48 11.82 9.61 -5.68
CA LEU A 48 10.66 8.78 -6.02
C LEU A 48 9.37 9.42 -5.54
N LEU A 49 9.44 10.36 -4.58
CA LEU A 49 8.33 11.22 -4.23
C LEU A 49 8.29 12.44 -5.15
N GLY A 50 7.93 12.21 -6.40
CA GLY A 50 7.53 13.29 -7.30
C GLY A 50 6.35 14.11 -6.73
N PRO A 51 6.04 15.28 -7.30
CA PRO A 51 4.90 16.09 -6.86
C PRO A 51 3.56 15.33 -6.91
N ASP A 52 3.48 14.31 -7.75
CA ASP A 52 2.27 13.51 -7.99
C ASP A 52 2.45 12.04 -7.54
N PHE A 53 3.34 11.74 -6.59
CA PHE A 53 3.63 10.35 -6.14
C PHE A 53 2.39 9.58 -5.66
N VAL A 54 1.35 10.31 -5.29
CA VAL A 54 0.07 9.78 -4.83
C VAL A 54 -0.66 9.07 -5.96
N ASP A 55 -0.47 9.52 -7.21
CA ASP A 55 -1.04 8.89 -8.40
C ASP A 55 -0.39 7.54 -8.69
N ASP A 56 0.82 7.29 -8.16
CA ASP A 56 1.53 6.01 -8.27
C ASP A 56 1.11 5.01 -7.17
N LEU A 57 0.33 5.43 -6.16
CA LEU A 57 -0.15 4.57 -5.08
C LEU A 57 -1.43 3.85 -5.50
N ASP A 58 -1.31 2.58 -5.90
CA ASP A 58 -2.39 1.84 -6.54
C ASP A 58 -3.01 0.75 -5.64
N GLN A 59 -2.26 0.29 -4.63
CA GLN A 59 -2.68 -0.77 -3.72
C GLN A 59 -3.17 -0.24 -2.37
N LEU A 60 -4.44 0.19 -2.35
CA LEU A 60 -5.13 0.65 -1.15
C LEU A 60 -5.64 -0.54 -0.32
N ARG A 61 -5.06 -0.76 0.86
CA ARG A 61 -5.37 -1.91 1.72
C ARG A 61 -5.46 -1.53 3.20
N SER A 62 -6.00 -2.43 4.02
CA SER A 62 -5.95 -2.29 5.47
C SER A 62 -5.85 -3.62 6.20
N CYS A 63 -5.40 -3.57 7.45
CA CYS A 63 -5.41 -4.68 8.40
C CYS A 63 -5.59 -4.15 9.82
N ALA A 64 -5.89 -5.02 10.78
CA ALA A 64 -6.13 -4.63 12.16
C ALA A 64 -7.20 -3.51 12.31
N ASP A 65 -7.18 -2.84 13.46
CA ASP A 65 -8.26 -1.96 13.92
C ASP A 65 -8.47 -0.78 12.95
N VAL A 66 -7.46 0.08 12.79
CA VAL A 66 -7.38 1.08 11.72
C VAL A 66 -5.93 1.22 11.29
N PHE A 67 -5.54 0.46 10.27
CA PHE A 67 -4.24 0.60 9.59
C PHE A 67 -4.50 0.64 8.09
N PHE A 68 -4.46 1.81 7.49
CA PHE A 68 -4.54 2.01 6.05
C PHE A 68 -3.14 2.12 5.47
N PHE A 69 -2.93 1.49 4.33
CA PHE A 69 -1.71 1.69 3.57
C PHE A 69 -2.00 1.77 2.07
N ALA A 70 -1.09 2.42 1.39
CA ALA A 70 -1.04 2.54 -0.06
C ALA A 70 0.40 2.36 -0.51
N ILE A 71 0.64 1.54 -1.51
CA ILE A 71 1.97 1.17 -2.01
C ILE A 71 2.02 1.44 -3.51
N ASP A 72 3.19 1.79 -4.04
CA ASP A 72 3.43 1.86 -5.48
C ASP A 72 3.63 0.47 -6.11
N ASP A 73 3.44 0.38 -7.43
CA ASP A 73 3.63 -0.86 -8.21
C ASP A 73 4.99 -1.54 -8.01
N ALA A 74 6.01 -0.74 -7.65
CA ALA A 74 7.39 -1.21 -7.48
C ALA A 74 7.73 -1.62 -6.04
N ASP A 75 6.81 -1.45 -5.08
CA ASP A 75 7.04 -1.66 -3.65
C ASP A 75 8.28 -0.91 -3.13
N ARG A 76 8.35 0.38 -3.49
CA ARG A 76 9.40 1.32 -3.12
C ARG A 76 8.88 2.51 -2.33
N VAL A 77 7.59 2.81 -2.39
CA VAL A 77 6.96 3.88 -1.63
C VAL A 77 5.71 3.34 -0.95
N MET A 78 5.60 3.55 0.36
CA MET A 78 4.41 3.20 1.12
C MET A 78 3.97 4.38 1.97
N LEU A 79 2.70 4.76 1.85
CA LEU A 79 2.03 5.65 2.78
C LEU A 79 1.26 4.81 3.79
N THR A 80 1.43 5.08 5.08
CA THR A 80 0.73 4.41 6.18
C THR A 80 -0.01 5.43 7.03
N PHE A 81 -1.30 5.19 7.28
CA PHE A 81 -2.11 5.85 8.29
C PHE A 81 -2.58 4.84 9.31
N SER A 82 -2.36 5.09 10.60
CA SER A 82 -2.90 4.25 11.67
C SER A 82 -3.34 5.06 12.88
N VAL A 83 -4.42 4.61 13.50
CA VAL A 83 -4.99 5.16 14.74
C VAL A 83 -5.65 4.02 15.53
N ALA A 84 -5.54 4.04 16.86
CA ALA A 84 -6.11 3.00 17.71
C ALA A 84 -7.44 3.46 18.34
N GLY A 85 -8.44 2.58 18.40
CA GLY A 85 -9.69 2.84 19.13
C GLY A 85 -10.96 3.12 18.30
N PRO A 86 -10.93 3.82 17.14
CA PRO A 86 -12.16 4.24 16.46
C PRO A 86 -13.14 3.11 16.12
N VAL A 87 -12.65 1.91 15.81
CA VAL A 87 -13.52 0.76 15.53
C VAL A 87 -14.22 0.26 16.79
N ALA A 88 -13.50 0.15 17.90
CA ALA A 88 -14.09 -0.23 19.18
C ALA A 88 -15.13 0.80 19.66
N GLU A 89 -14.85 2.09 19.47
CA GLU A 89 -15.77 3.18 19.77
C GLU A 89 -17.05 3.11 18.91
N ALA A 90 -16.91 2.92 17.60
CA ALA A 90 -18.06 2.77 16.69
C ALA A 90 -18.91 1.54 17.03
N GLN A 91 -18.26 0.41 17.35
CA GLN A 91 -18.94 -0.80 17.80
C GLN A 91 -19.68 -0.60 19.12
N ALA A 92 -19.07 0.07 20.09
CA ALA A 92 -19.70 0.36 21.38
C ALA A 92 -20.88 1.32 21.25
N ALA A 93 -20.79 2.30 20.34
CA ALA A 93 -21.88 3.21 20.01
C ALA A 93 -23.01 2.52 19.22
N GLY A 94 -22.68 1.51 18.41
CA GLY A 94 -23.65 0.81 17.55
C GLY A 94 -24.10 1.63 16.34
N GLU A 95 -23.37 2.70 15.99
CA GLU A 95 -23.68 3.60 14.88
C GLU A 95 -22.42 4.11 14.19
N THR A 96 -22.58 4.70 13.00
CA THR A 96 -21.48 5.29 12.24
C THR A 96 -20.84 6.44 13.00
N THR A 97 -19.52 6.41 13.15
CA THR A 97 -18.74 7.50 13.76
C THR A 97 -17.87 8.18 12.70
N THR A 98 -17.68 9.49 12.82
CA THR A 98 -16.77 10.27 11.99
C THR A 98 -15.87 11.11 12.88
N THR A 99 -14.56 10.92 12.73
CA THR A 99 -13.54 11.56 13.56
C THR A 99 -12.60 12.37 12.67
N PRO A 100 -12.56 13.71 12.81
CA PRO A 100 -11.56 14.55 12.17
C PRO A 100 -10.26 14.57 13.00
N PHE A 101 -9.12 14.68 12.31
CA PHE A 101 -7.79 14.85 12.90
C PHE A 101 -7.06 16.00 12.20
N ASP A 102 -6.42 16.87 13.00
CA ASP A 102 -5.49 17.89 12.53
C ASP A 102 -4.06 17.34 12.65
N LEU A 103 -3.30 17.31 11.56
CA LEU A 103 -1.99 16.68 11.55
C LEU A 103 -0.87 17.69 11.90
N PRO A 104 0.16 17.29 12.67
CA PRO A 104 0.28 16.00 13.35
C PRO A 104 -0.67 15.92 14.56
N ASP A 105 -1.36 14.79 14.66
CA ASP A 105 -2.20 14.45 15.82
C ASP A 105 -1.44 13.40 16.67
N PRO A 106 -1.41 13.52 18.01
CA PRO A 106 -0.68 12.58 18.86
C PRO A 106 -1.20 11.14 18.81
N ASP A 107 -2.46 10.93 18.42
CA ASP A 107 -3.09 9.61 18.34
C ASP A 107 -3.00 8.99 16.93
N VAL A 108 -2.50 9.76 15.95
CA VAL A 108 -2.36 9.34 14.55
C VAL A 108 -0.90 9.15 14.18
N THR A 109 -0.58 8.00 13.59
CA THR A 109 0.65 7.82 12.82
C THR A 109 0.33 7.99 11.34
N LEU A 110 0.87 9.04 10.72
CA LEU A 110 0.86 9.22 9.26
C LEU A 110 2.30 9.39 8.77
N ILE A 111 2.79 8.36 8.09
CA ILE A 111 4.16 8.32 7.56
C ILE A 111 4.15 7.92 6.09
N VAL A 112 5.19 8.36 5.38
CA VAL A 112 5.57 7.81 4.09
C VAL A 112 6.94 7.17 4.28
N GLU A 113 7.15 6.01 3.67
CA GLU A 113 8.43 5.32 3.66
C GLU A 113 8.87 5.08 2.22
N GLN A 114 10.16 5.25 1.95
CA GLN A 114 10.77 4.99 0.66
C GLN A 114 11.94 4.03 0.83
N GLY A 115 12.04 3.07 -0.09
CA GLY A 115 13.18 2.20 -0.22
C GLY A 115 12.87 1.02 -1.13
N SER A 116 12.97 -0.20 -0.61
CA SER A 116 12.60 -1.41 -1.34
C SER A 116 11.92 -2.41 -0.41
N ARG A 117 10.89 -3.08 -0.95
CA ARG A 117 10.07 -4.04 -0.20
C ARG A 117 9.42 -3.40 1.02
N VAL A 118 9.01 -2.14 0.89
CA VAL A 118 8.46 -1.35 2.01
C VAL A 118 7.19 -2.00 2.58
N SER A 119 6.50 -2.81 1.79
CA SER A 119 5.33 -3.58 2.20
C SER A 119 5.62 -4.89 2.95
N ASP A 120 6.86 -5.38 3.04
CA ASP A 120 7.19 -6.69 3.64
C ASP A 120 6.79 -6.82 5.13
N ALA A 121 6.46 -5.71 5.81
CA ALA A 121 5.93 -5.70 7.17
C ALA A 121 4.47 -5.23 7.27
N ALA A 122 3.86 -4.83 6.14
CA ALA A 122 2.48 -4.35 6.13
C ALA A 122 1.54 -5.54 6.26
N CYS A 123 0.84 -5.61 7.40
CA CYS A 123 -0.22 -6.58 7.67
C CYS A 123 0.21 -8.05 7.74
N ASP A 124 1.50 -8.32 7.91
CA ASP A 124 2.04 -9.66 8.13
C ASP A 124 2.48 -9.82 9.60
N ASP A 125 2.19 -10.98 10.19
CA ASP A 125 2.68 -11.36 11.51
C ASP A 125 4.10 -11.97 11.45
N VAL A 126 4.57 -12.26 10.24
CA VAL A 126 5.90 -12.79 9.95
C VAL A 126 6.65 -11.86 9.01
N ILE A 127 7.89 -11.54 9.35
CA ILE A 127 8.78 -10.80 8.47
C ILE A 127 9.31 -11.75 7.39
N GLU A 128 8.74 -11.68 6.19
CA GLU A 128 9.25 -12.39 5.02
C GLU A 128 10.47 -11.67 4.42
N ASN A 129 11.32 -12.42 3.69
CA ASN A 129 12.44 -11.88 2.90
C ASN A 129 13.46 -11.00 3.68
N GLY A 130 13.47 -11.04 5.02
CA GLY A 130 14.32 -10.18 5.85
C GLY A 130 13.77 -8.77 6.09
N GLY A 131 12.53 -8.51 5.68
CA GLY A 131 11.77 -7.30 6.01
C GLY A 131 12.05 -6.10 5.11
N PRO A 132 11.33 -4.99 5.38
CA PRO A 132 11.41 -3.79 4.58
C PRO A 132 12.79 -3.17 4.67
N VAL A 133 13.27 -2.65 3.53
CA VAL A 133 14.47 -1.83 3.48
C VAL A 133 14.00 -0.40 3.29
N VAL A 134 13.96 0.35 4.39
CA VAL A 134 13.55 1.76 4.41
C VAL A 134 14.80 2.63 4.33
N ASP A 135 14.94 3.35 3.22
CA ASP A 135 16.02 4.31 3.01
C ASP A 135 15.66 5.69 3.58
N ARG A 136 14.37 6.04 3.56
CA ARG A 136 13.88 7.34 4.00
C ARG A 136 12.46 7.24 4.55
N THR A 137 12.20 8.01 5.60
CA THR A 137 10.88 8.18 6.21
C THR A 137 10.51 9.65 6.21
N TRP A 138 9.26 9.95 5.86
CA TRP A 138 8.65 11.27 6.03
C TRP A 138 7.50 11.16 7.01
N SER A 139 7.39 12.15 7.90
CA SER A 139 6.28 12.23 8.86
C SER A 139 5.39 13.43 8.54
N ALA A 140 4.10 13.29 8.78
CA ALA A 140 3.15 14.39 8.65
C ALA A 140 3.49 15.54 9.62
N ILE A 141 3.41 16.77 9.12
CA ILE A 141 3.67 18.01 9.86
C ILE A 141 2.56 19.05 9.72
N ALA A 142 1.62 18.84 8.79
CA ALA A 142 0.41 19.64 8.58
C ALA A 142 -0.61 18.85 7.74
N GLY A 143 -1.85 19.35 7.68
CA GLY A 143 -2.95 18.79 6.88
C GLY A 143 -4.05 18.23 7.75
N SER A 144 -5.01 17.54 7.14
CA SER A 144 -6.12 16.92 7.86
C SER A 144 -6.42 15.51 7.39
N ALA A 145 -6.96 14.72 8.31
CA ALA A 145 -7.52 13.41 8.04
C ALA A 145 -8.97 13.36 8.56
N THR A 146 -9.87 12.72 7.82
CA THR A 146 -11.23 12.41 8.28
C THR A 146 -11.44 10.91 8.15
N LEU A 147 -11.67 10.26 9.29
CA LEU A 147 -11.96 8.83 9.37
C LEU A 147 -13.44 8.63 9.66
N THR A 148 -14.13 7.86 8.82
CA THR A 148 -15.50 7.44 9.07
C THR A 148 -15.55 5.93 9.25
N ILE A 149 -16.03 5.46 10.41
CA ILE A 149 -16.22 4.03 10.68
C ILE A 149 -17.71 3.71 10.68
N ARG A 150 -18.09 2.70 9.90
CA ARG A 150 -19.42 2.08 9.90
C ARG A 150 -19.32 0.73 10.62
N PRO A 151 -19.93 0.56 11.81
CA PRO A 151 -19.84 -0.69 12.52
C PRO A 151 -20.59 -1.80 11.75
N GLY A 152 -19.96 -2.96 11.64
CA GLY A 152 -20.57 -4.16 11.05
C GLY A 152 -21.10 -5.13 12.10
N GLU A 153 -21.76 -6.20 11.64
CA GLU A 153 -22.12 -7.31 12.54
C GLU A 153 -20.86 -8.07 12.97
N GLY A 154 -20.52 -8.01 14.26
CA GLY A 154 -19.34 -8.67 14.81
C GLY A 154 -18.03 -7.91 14.53
N MET A 155 -16.90 -8.50 14.93
CA MET A 155 -15.61 -7.79 15.05
C MET A 155 -14.89 -7.52 13.71
N VAL A 156 -15.25 -8.24 12.65
CA VAL A 156 -14.50 -8.26 11.37
C VAL A 156 -15.23 -7.64 10.19
N ASN A 157 -16.45 -7.15 10.40
CA ASN A 157 -17.31 -6.66 9.31
C ASN A 157 -17.41 -5.12 9.26
N ASN A 158 -16.53 -4.40 9.97
CA ASN A 158 -16.54 -2.94 9.97
C ASN A 158 -16.07 -2.41 8.62
N ARG A 159 -16.65 -1.27 8.22
CA ARG A 159 -16.23 -0.54 7.02
C ARG A 159 -15.68 0.81 7.41
N ALA A 160 -14.67 1.27 6.70
CA ALA A 160 -14.07 2.55 6.94
C ALA A 160 -13.84 3.33 5.64
N ASP A 161 -14.04 4.65 5.74
CA ASP A 161 -13.54 5.60 4.76
C ASP A 161 -12.46 6.46 5.44
N LEU A 162 -11.38 6.73 4.72
CA LEU A 162 -10.34 7.65 5.15
C LEU A 162 -10.13 8.69 4.05
N GLU A 163 -10.28 9.97 4.39
CA GLU A 163 -9.97 11.09 3.52
C GLU A 163 -8.78 11.86 4.10
N LEU A 164 -7.71 11.98 3.32
CA LEU A 164 -6.56 12.84 3.61
C LEU A 164 -6.63 14.09 2.73
N ARG A 165 -6.37 15.27 3.31
CA ARG A 165 -6.34 16.54 2.57
C ARG A 165 -5.15 17.40 2.96
N ASP A 166 -4.55 18.01 1.93
CA ASP A 166 -3.48 19.01 2.06
C ASP A 166 -2.37 18.57 3.05
N VAL A 167 -2.07 17.27 3.05
CA VAL A 167 -1.11 16.66 3.98
C VAL A 167 0.28 17.09 3.59
N VAL A 168 1.00 17.67 4.53
CA VAL A 168 2.41 18.03 4.35
C VAL A 168 3.26 17.05 5.14
N VAL A 169 4.21 16.40 4.46
CA VAL A 169 5.17 15.48 5.08
C VAL A 169 6.59 16.00 4.97
N ARG A 170 7.44 15.66 5.94
CA ARG A 170 8.85 16.07 6.01
C ARG A 170 9.77 14.91 6.39
N ASP A 171 10.92 14.79 5.73
CA ASP A 171 11.97 13.83 6.10
C ASP A 171 12.99 14.38 7.11
N GLY A 172 13.94 13.54 7.52
CA GLY A 172 15.03 13.92 8.41
C GLY A 172 16.00 14.96 7.82
N ASP A 173 16.03 15.13 6.50
CA ASP A 173 16.85 16.13 5.80
C ASP A 173 16.13 17.49 5.69
N GLY A 174 14.86 17.55 6.09
CA GLY A 174 14.04 18.76 6.03
C GLY A 174 13.33 18.99 4.69
N ASN A 175 13.40 18.03 3.75
CA ASN A 175 12.64 18.10 2.50
C ASN A 175 11.15 17.98 2.79
N VAL A 176 10.34 18.74 2.04
CA VAL A 176 8.89 18.79 2.22
C VAL A 176 8.18 18.30 0.96
N ARG A 177 7.08 17.57 1.17
CA ARG A 177 6.13 17.15 0.15
C ARG A 177 4.70 17.44 0.60
N THR A 178 3.83 17.64 -0.39
CA THR A 178 2.41 17.87 -0.16
C THR A 178 1.61 16.83 -0.92
N LEU A 179 0.74 16.13 -0.21
CA LEU A 179 -0.32 15.27 -0.72
C LEU A 179 -1.60 16.10 -0.74
N ALA A 180 -2.09 16.44 -1.92
CA ALA A 180 -3.29 17.29 -2.05
C ALA A 180 -4.54 16.56 -1.53
N ARG A 181 -4.76 15.32 -1.98
CA ARG A 181 -5.90 14.51 -1.57
C ARG A 181 -5.64 13.02 -1.81
N LEU A 182 -6.07 12.17 -0.88
CA LEU A 182 -6.12 10.72 -1.06
C LEU A 182 -7.33 10.17 -0.29
N ASP A 183 -8.07 9.26 -0.91
CA ASP A 183 -9.28 8.69 -0.36
C ASP A 183 -9.21 7.16 -0.37
N TRP A 184 -9.47 6.53 0.78
CA TRP A 184 -9.88 5.14 0.88
C TRP A 184 -11.37 5.10 1.10
N ILE A 185 -12.10 4.35 0.28
CA ILE A 185 -13.56 4.27 0.32
C ILE A 185 -13.97 2.81 0.54
N ASP A 186 -14.82 2.59 1.54
CA ASP A 186 -15.45 1.32 1.90
C ASP A 186 -14.46 0.16 2.16
N VAL A 187 -13.34 0.49 2.81
CA VAL A 187 -12.32 -0.49 3.15
C VAL A 187 -12.75 -1.31 4.37
N SER A 188 -12.53 -2.62 4.32
CA SER A 188 -12.81 -3.52 5.44
C SER A 188 -11.78 -3.30 6.53
N VAL A 189 -12.20 -2.88 7.72
CA VAL A 189 -11.35 -2.77 8.91
C VAL A 189 -11.83 -3.73 9.99
N GLY A 190 -10.96 -4.16 10.89
CA GLY A 190 -11.30 -5.27 11.80
C GLY A 190 -10.63 -5.13 13.16
N TRP A 191 -11.45 -5.17 14.21
CA TRP A 191 -10.91 -5.24 15.57
C TRP A 191 -10.35 -6.63 15.80
N PHE A 192 -9.02 -6.75 15.81
CA PHE A 192 -8.35 -7.90 16.40
C PHE A 192 -7.96 -7.53 17.82
N PRO A 193 -8.37 -8.30 18.85
CA PRO A 193 -7.84 -8.11 20.19
C PRO A 193 -6.33 -8.32 20.12
N GLY A 194 -5.58 -7.24 20.35
CA GLY A 194 -4.16 -7.30 20.67
C GLY A 194 -3.93 -7.81 22.09
#